data_AF-A0A419DFI6-F1
#
_entry.id   AF-A0A419DFI6-F1
#
_cell.length_a   1.000
_cell.length_b   1.000
_cell.length_c   1.000
_cell.angle_alpha   90.00
_cell.angle_beta   90.00
_cell.angle_gamma   90.00
#
_symmetry.space_group_name_H-M   'P 1'
#
loop_
_entity.id
_entity.type
_entity.pdbx_description
1 polymer ?
#
loop_
_entity_poly.entity_id
_entity_poly.type
_entity_poly.pdbx_seq_one_letter_code
_entity_poly.pdbx_strand_id
1 'polypeptide(L)'
;MLESLRNKRGFTLIELIIVVVILGVLILIVVAATRGDKDKANDANKKATASRLQSALEDCYGDNSNSYPAALAGNTCVEGKFDNDTLPDMTGITYTQTGGGTGYTIVSDLVKEADQTLESKQ
;
A
#
# COMPACT_ATOMS: atom_id res chain seq x y z
N MET A 1 26.48 -10.42 61.89
CA MET A 1 25.34 -10.15 61.00
C MET A 1 25.52 -8.71 60.51
N LEU A 2 26.05 -8.51 59.30
CA LEU A 2 26.32 -7.17 58.75
C LEU A 2 25.37 -6.95 57.58
N GLU A 3 24.40 -6.07 57.79
CA GLU A 3 23.42 -5.69 56.78
C GLU A 3 24.09 -4.69 55.82
N SER A 4 24.32 -5.12 54.58
CA SER A 4 24.87 -4.27 53.52
C SER A 4 23.81 -3.25 53.09
N LEU A 5 24.01 -1.99 53.46
CA LEU A 5 23.12 -0.89 53.11
C LEU A 5 23.20 -0.64 51.60
N ARG A 6 22.06 -0.94 50.95
CA ARG A 6 21.83 -0.84 49.50
C ARG A 6 22.14 0.57 48.99
N ASN A 7 23.17 0.68 48.15
CA ASN A 7 23.60 1.92 47.49
C ASN A 7 22.57 2.34 46.43
N LYS A 8 21.49 3.03 46.85
CA LYS A 8 20.47 3.58 45.95
C LYS A 8 21.02 4.84 45.27
N ARG A 9 21.74 4.66 44.15
CA ARG A 9 22.05 5.75 43.23
C ARG A 9 20.77 6.12 42.48
N GLY A 10 20.20 7.28 42.81
CA GLY A 10 19.08 7.86 42.07
C GLY A 10 19.55 8.50 40.76
N PHE A 11 18.68 8.48 39.75
CA PHE A 11 18.89 9.16 38.48
C PHE A 11 18.92 10.68 38.70
N THR A 12 19.83 11.39 38.06
CA THR A 12 19.85 12.86 38.16
C THR A 12 18.74 13.46 37.30
N LEU A 13 18.13 14.56 37.76
CA LEU A 13 17.12 15.29 36.97
C LEU A 13 17.69 15.74 35.62
N ILE A 14 18.97 16.10 35.59
CA ILE A 14 19.65 16.53 34.37
C ILE A 14 19.83 15.38 33.36
N GLU A 15 20.09 14.15 33.82
CA GLU A 15 20.14 12.98 32.93
C GLU A 15 18.77 12.74 32.28
N LEU A 16 17.69 12.86 33.03
CA LEU A 16 16.34 12.66 32.47
C LEU A 16 15.98 13.77 31.48
N ILE A 17 16.35 15.02 31.78
CA ILE A 17 16.07 16.17 30.92
C ILE A 17 16.81 16.07 29.58
N ILE A 18 18.09 15.68 29.57
CA ILE A 18 18.86 15.54 28.31
C ILE A 18 18.25 14.43 27.44
N VAL A 19 17.79 13.32 28.04
CA VAL A 19 17.19 12.21 27.30
C VAL A 19 15.92 12.65 26.59
N VAL A 20 15.00 13.37 27.26
CA VAL A 20 13.76 13.81 26.61
C VAL A 20 14.00 14.88 25.54
N VAL A 21 15.05 15.71 25.71
CA VAL A 21 15.47 16.67 24.67
C VAL A 21 15.95 15.94 23.41
N ILE A 22 16.81 14.93 23.56
CA ILE A 22 17.30 14.15 22.42
C ILE A 22 16.16 13.36 21.76
N LEU A 23 15.29 12.72 22.55
CA LEU A 23 14.11 12.01 22.04
C LEU A 23 13.17 12.95 21.26
N GLY A 24 12.98 14.17 21.73
CA GLY A 24 12.21 15.19 21.03
C GLY A 24 12.76 15.52 19.64
N VAL A 25 14.09 15.69 19.52
CA VAL A 25 14.75 15.97 18.23
C VAL A 25 14.62 14.77 17.27
N LEU A 26 14.81 13.55 17.76
CA LEU A 26 14.73 12.34 16.93
C LEU A 26 13.33 12.12 16.34
N ILE A 27 12.27 12.36 17.12
CA ILE A 27 10.88 12.19 16.66
C ILE A 27 10.56 13.13 15.48
N LEU A 28 11.06 14.37 15.51
CA LEU A 28 10.81 15.35 14.45
C LEU A 28 11.34 14.87 13.08
N ILE A 29 12.53 14.25 13.06
CA ILE A 29 13.15 13.76 11.82
C ILE A 29 12.38 12.54 11.28
N VAL A 30 11.99 11.61 12.16
CA VAL A 30 11.29 10.37 11.77
C VAL A 30 9.92 10.65 11.13
N VAL A 31 9.18 11.64 11.64
CA VAL A 31 7.87 12.00 11.09
C VAL A 31 7.98 12.63 9.70
N ALA A 32 9.07 13.35 9.40
CA ALA A 32 9.31 13.90 8.06
C ALA A 32 9.64 12.79 7.03
N ALA A 33 10.37 11.75 7.45
CA ALA A 33 10.83 10.69 6.56
C ALA A 33 9.73 9.72 6.10
N THR A 34 8.68 9.50 6.91
CA THR A 34 7.70 8.42 6.66
C THR A 34 6.46 8.81 5.82
N ARG A 35 6.40 10.04 5.30
CA ARG A 35 5.22 10.54 4.58
C ARG A 35 5.05 9.97 3.16
N GLY A 36 6.13 9.65 2.45
CA GLY A 36 6.06 9.15 1.06
C GLY A 36 6.06 7.63 0.90
N ASP A 37 6.61 6.89 1.88
CA ASP A 37 6.81 5.44 1.75
C ASP A 37 5.49 4.66 1.73
N LYS A 38 4.45 5.15 2.41
CA LYS A 38 3.13 4.51 2.46
C LYS A 38 2.41 4.62 1.12
N ASP A 39 2.45 5.79 0.48
CA ASP A 39 1.80 6.01 -0.80
C ASP A 39 2.47 5.17 -1.89
N LYS A 40 3.81 5.11 -1.88
CA LYS A 40 4.57 4.27 -2.81
C LYS A 40 4.28 2.77 -2.62
N ALA A 41 4.15 2.32 -1.36
CA ALA A 41 3.77 0.93 -1.08
C ALA A 41 2.35 0.62 -1.56
N ASN A 42 1.41 1.55 -1.38
CA ASN A 42 0.04 1.41 -1.86
C ASN A 42 -0.04 1.38 -3.39
N ASP A 43 0.71 2.25 -4.08
CA ASP A 43 0.77 2.26 -5.55
C ASP A 43 1.43 0.99 -6.12
N ALA A 44 2.47 0.48 -5.45
CA ALA A 44 3.07 -0.81 -5.80
C ALA A 44 2.07 -1.95 -5.62
N ASN A 45 1.27 -1.93 -4.54
CA ASN A 45 0.21 -2.91 -4.32
C ASN A 45 -0.85 -2.83 -5.43
N LYS A 46 -1.35 -1.64 -5.77
CA LYS A 46 -2.33 -1.45 -6.86
C LYS A 46 -1.83 -1.97 -8.20
N LYS A 47 -0.56 -1.71 -8.55
CA LYS A 47 0.06 -2.24 -9.77
C LYS A 47 0.14 -3.77 -9.76
N ALA A 48 0.52 -4.36 -8.62
CA ALA A 48 0.57 -5.81 -8.46
C ALA A 48 -0.82 -6.44 -8.58
N THR A 49 -1.84 -5.85 -7.94
CA THR A 49 -3.23 -6.31 -8.03
C THR A 49 -3.77 -6.18 -9.46
N ALA A 50 -3.49 -5.08 -10.16
CA ALA A 50 -3.87 -4.91 -11.57
C ALA A 50 -3.25 -5.99 -12.47
N SER A 51 -1.98 -6.35 -12.24
CA SER A 51 -1.32 -7.44 -12.98
C SER A 51 -1.93 -8.81 -12.67
N ARG A 52 -2.28 -9.09 -11.41
CA ARG A 52 -2.98 -10.33 -11.03
C ARG A 52 -4.37 -10.39 -11.65
N LEU A 53 -5.08 -9.26 -11.68
CA LEU A 53 -6.38 -9.15 -12.32
C LEU A 53 -6.29 -9.43 -13.81
N GLN A 54 -5.29 -8.88 -14.50
CA GLN A 54 -5.03 -9.21 -15.90
C GLN A 54 -4.86 -10.71 -16.10
N SER A 55 -4.01 -11.38 -15.32
CA SER A 55 -3.84 -12.84 -15.43
C SER A 55 -5.16 -13.60 -15.20
N ALA A 56 -5.95 -13.19 -14.20
CA ALA A 56 -7.24 -13.81 -13.93
C ALA A 56 -8.27 -13.58 -15.05
N LEU A 57 -8.21 -12.44 -15.74
CA LEU A 57 -9.04 -12.15 -16.90
C LEU A 57 -8.66 -12.99 -18.11
N GLU A 58 -7.36 -13.19 -18.37
CA GLU A 58 -6.89 -14.07 -19.45
C GLU A 58 -7.30 -15.53 -19.19
N ASP A 59 -7.17 -16.00 -17.95
CA ASP A 59 -7.67 -17.32 -17.55
C ASP A 59 -9.17 -17.43 -17.81
N CYS A 60 -9.96 -16.44 -17.36
CA CYS A 60 -11.40 -16.44 -17.58
C CYS A 60 -11.77 -16.41 -19.07
N TYR A 61 -11.05 -15.65 -19.89
CA TYR A 61 -11.31 -15.58 -21.32
C TYR A 61 -11.27 -16.96 -21.98
N GLY A 62 -10.33 -17.81 -21.58
CA GLY A 62 -10.25 -19.20 -22.02
C GLY A 62 -11.43 -20.06 -21.59
N ASP A 63 -11.91 -19.86 -20.36
CA ASP A 63 -13.01 -20.65 -19.79
C ASP A 63 -14.41 -20.15 -20.22
N ASN A 64 -14.54 -18.87 -20.55
CA ASN A 64 -15.81 -18.19 -20.80
C ASN A 64 -16.04 -17.90 -22.28
N SER A 65 -15.85 -18.92 -23.13
CA SER A 65 -16.17 -18.86 -24.57
C SER A 65 -15.54 -17.67 -25.30
N ASN A 66 -14.26 -17.36 -24.99
CA ASN A 66 -13.52 -16.26 -25.60
C ASN A 66 -14.15 -14.89 -25.33
N SER A 67 -14.61 -14.66 -24.10
CA SER A 67 -15.19 -13.40 -23.69
C SER A 67 -14.74 -13.01 -22.29
N TYR A 68 -14.30 -11.77 -22.13
CA TYR A 68 -14.00 -11.19 -20.82
C TYR A 68 -15.31 -10.93 -20.05
N PRO A 69 -15.33 -11.09 -18.73
CA PRO A 69 -16.54 -10.91 -17.93
C PRO A 69 -17.04 -9.46 -17.95
N ALA A 70 -18.36 -9.26 -17.96
CA ALA A 70 -18.94 -7.91 -17.92
C ALA A 70 -18.75 -7.21 -16.55
N ALA A 71 -18.58 -8.00 -15.49
CA ALA A 71 -18.30 -7.54 -14.14
C ALA A 71 -17.37 -8.53 -13.45
N LEU A 72 -16.52 -8.03 -12.55
CA LEU A 72 -15.64 -8.87 -11.71
C LEU A 72 -16.40 -9.53 -10.56
N ALA A 73 -17.64 -9.13 -10.32
CA ALA A 73 -18.47 -9.69 -9.27
C ALA A 73 -19.35 -10.82 -9.82
N GLY A 74 -19.35 -11.96 -9.13
CA GLY A 74 -20.19 -13.12 -9.43
C GLY A 74 -19.50 -14.23 -10.23
N ASN A 75 -20.17 -15.37 -10.34
CA ASN A 75 -19.66 -16.61 -10.93
C ASN A 75 -19.58 -16.59 -12.47
N THR A 76 -19.38 -15.43 -13.10
CA THR A 76 -19.30 -15.33 -14.58
C THR A 76 -18.00 -15.90 -15.14
N CYS A 77 -17.03 -16.14 -14.26
CA CYS A 77 -15.80 -16.87 -14.48
C CYS A 77 -15.65 -17.90 -13.36
N VAL A 78 -14.68 -18.81 -13.46
CA VAL A 78 -14.41 -19.81 -12.42
C VAL A 78 -14.50 -19.19 -11.02
N GLU A 79 -15.36 -19.80 -10.21
CA GLU A 79 -15.79 -19.31 -8.91
C GLU A 79 -14.56 -18.98 -8.04
N GLY A 80 -14.52 -17.76 -7.50
CA GLY A 80 -13.47 -17.30 -6.60
C GLY A 80 -12.24 -16.64 -7.22
N LYS A 81 -12.14 -16.54 -8.56
CA LYS A 81 -10.96 -15.91 -9.21
C LYS A 81 -10.82 -14.41 -8.94
N PHE A 82 -11.92 -13.70 -8.69
CA PHE A 82 -11.95 -12.25 -8.45
C PHE A 82 -12.35 -11.87 -7.01
N ASP A 83 -12.37 -12.84 -6.10
CA ASP A 83 -12.65 -12.57 -4.70
C ASP A 83 -11.47 -11.85 -4.05
N ASN A 84 -11.75 -11.18 -2.93
CA ASN A 84 -10.75 -10.42 -2.17
C ASN A 84 -9.59 -11.29 -1.62
N ASP A 85 -9.76 -12.62 -1.59
CA ASP A 85 -8.74 -13.58 -1.16
C ASP A 85 -7.70 -13.86 -2.26
N THR A 86 -8.11 -13.78 -3.54
CA THR A 86 -7.21 -14.01 -4.69
C THR A 86 -6.64 -12.71 -5.25
N LEU A 87 -7.42 -11.63 -5.21
CA LEU A 87 -7.01 -10.29 -5.59
C LEU A 87 -6.97 -9.39 -4.34
N PRO A 88 -5.77 -9.14 -3.77
CA PRO A 88 -5.69 -8.29 -2.60
C PRO A 88 -6.05 -6.86 -2.96
N ASP A 89 -7.05 -6.31 -2.28
CA ASP A 89 -7.45 -4.90 -2.29
C ASP A 89 -7.58 -4.26 -3.69
N MET A 90 -8.81 -4.20 -4.19
CA MET A 90 -9.14 -3.54 -5.46
C MET A 90 -9.48 -2.05 -5.30
N THR A 91 -9.26 -1.45 -4.13
CA THR A 91 -9.60 -0.06 -3.88
C THR A 91 -8.81 0.88 -4.81
N GLY A 92 -9.54 1.70 -5.58
CA GLY A 92 -8.94 2.58 -6.58
C GLY A 92 -8.46 1.84 -7.84
N ILE A 93 -8.92 0.60 -8.08
CA ILE A 93 -8.78 -0.09 -9.36
C ILE A 93 -10.16 -0.20 -10.01
N THR A 94 -10.28 0.32 -11.22
CA THR A 94 -11.51 0.26 -12.02
C THR A 94 -11.30 -0.67 -13.20
N TYR A 95 -12.19 -1.64 -13.36
CA TYR A 95 -12.28 -2.48 -14.54
C TYR A 95 -13.44 -2.02 -15.42
N THR A 96 -13.23 -2.04 -16.74
CA THR A 96 -14.31 -1.83 -17.71
C THR A 96 -14.14 -2.80 -18.87
N GLN A 97 -15.18 -3.59 -19.14
CA GLN A 97 -15.25 -4.42 -20.34
C GLN A 97 -15.53 -3.52 -21.55
N THR A 98 -14.87 -3.80 -22.67
CA THR A 98 -15.03 -3.08 -23.94
C THR A 98 -15.40 -4.05 -25.05
N GLY A 99 -16.08 -3.57 -26.09
CA GLY A 99 -16.33 -4.35 -27.30
C GLY A 99 -17.17 -5.61 -27.07
N GLY A 100 -18.09 -5.59 -26.09
CA GLY A 100 -19.00 -6.70 -25.80
C GLY A 100 -18.32 -7.98 -25.30
N GLY A 101 -17.15 -7.86 -24.67
CA GLY A 101 -16.38 -9.01 -24.14
C GLY A 101 -15.10 -9.32 -24.89
N THR A 102 -14.81 -8.60 -25.97
CA THR A 102 -13.59 -8.79 -26.78
C THR A 102 -12.37 -8.02 -26.28
N GLY A 103 -12.56 -7.10 -25.33
CA GLY A 103 -11.46 -6.37 -24.70
C GLY A 103 -11.83 -5.86 -23.31
N TYR A 104 -10.84 -5.31 -22.62
CA TYR A 104 -11.02 -4.68 -21.31
C TYR A 104 -10.05 -3.52 -21.11
N THR A 105 -10.33 -2.71 -20.09
CA THR A 105 -9.43 -1.67 -19.60
C THR A 105 -9.37 -1.75 -18.08
N ILE A 106 -8.15 -1.69 -17.53
CA ILE A 106 -7.89 -1.59 -16.10
C ILE A 106 -7.26 -0.23 -15.84
N VAL A 107 -7.92 0.58 -15.02
CA VAL A 107 -7.42 1.88 -14.57
C VAL A 107 -7.09 1.77 -13.09
N SER A 108 -5.91 2.23 -12.70
CA SER A 108 -5.54 2.35 -11.28
C SER A 108 -5.35 3.82 -10.94
N ASP A 109 -6.01 4.25 -9.87
CA ASP A 109 -5.86 5.57 -9.27
C ASP A 109 -4.56 5.59 -8.49
N LEU A 110 -3.45 5.73 -9.20
CA LEU A 110 -2.14 5.90 -8.60
C LEU A 110 -2.03 7.31 -8.06
N VAL A 111 -1.46 7.45 -6.86
CA VAL A 111 -1.08 8.77 -6.37
C VAL A 111 -0.06 9.31 -7.38
N LYS A 112 -0.33 10.48 -7.96
CA LYS A 112 0.71 11.15 -8.75
C LYS A 112 1.86 11.36 -7.80
N GLU A 113 2.99 10.68 -8.06
CA GLU A 113 4.25 10.99 -7.37
C GLU A 113 4.35 12.50 -7.40
N ALA A 114 4.49 13.11 -6.22
CA ALA A 114 4.55 14.56 -6.07
C ALA A 114 5.44 15.09 -7.17
N ASP A 115 4.79 15.74 -8.13
CA ASP A 115 5.37 16.29 -9.33
C ASP A 115 6.63 17.04 -8.91
N GLN A 116 7.79 16.59 -9.37
CA GLN A 116 9.01 17.40 -9.35
C GLN A 116 8.84 18.58 -10.34
N THR A 117 7.70 19.29 -10.31
CA THR A 117 7.59 20.67 -10.78
C THR A 117 8.38 21.55 -9.83
N LEU A 118 9.70 21.36 -9.82
CA LEU A 118 10.57 22.51 -9.93
C LEU A 118 10.14 23.17 -11.25
N GLU A 119 9.40 24.26 -11.12
CA GLU A 119 9.08 25.15 -12.22
C GLU A 119 10.34 25.34 -13.09
N SER A 120 10.37 24.73 -14.28
CA SER A 120 11.28 25.17 -15.33
C SER A 120 10.77 26.50 -15.85
N LYS A 121 10.91 27.55 -15.03
CA LYS A 121 11.03 28.92 -15.50
C LYS A 121 12.47 29.09 -15.97
N GLN A 122 12.68 28.88 -17.26
CA GLN A 122 13.48 29.76 -18.11
C GLN A 122 12.79 29.89 -19.45
#